data_AF-A0A5C8SB53-F1
#
_entry.id   AF-A0A5C8SB53-F1
#
_cell.length_a   1.000
_cell.length_b   1.000
_cell.length_c   1.000
_cell.angle_alpha   90.00
_cell.angle_beta   90.00
_cell.angle_gamma   90.00
#
_symmetry.space_group_name_H-M   'P 1'
#
loop_
_entity.id
_entity.type
_entity.pdbx_description
1 polymer ?
#
loop_
_entity_poly.entity_id
_entity_poly.type
_entity_poly.pdbx_seq_one_letter_code
_entity_poly.pdbx_strand_id
1 'polypeptide(L)'
;MNIEQHSGSSRAGAEHLRLTDLDLITQKLEAILGESGSVKPDGIAMAKAKRWLQQFPIDDILNGIEASFAVHLRHDADGDADWGSALKSLHKVDSFIRQVIEEKTRPYIGRIFYAQGVIRNRLRDKSFKCFDAIEQAHLSGVSMEVIEAFAKTVSSREEVESALSAWGGAM
;
A
#
# COMPACT_ATOMS: atom_id res chain seq x y z
N MET A 1 -44.72 -26.22 -22.33
CA MET A 1 -43.65 -25.21 -22.50
C MET A 1 -42.69 -25.40 -21.33
N ASN A 2 -41.64 -26.19 -21.53
CA ASN A 2 -40.70 -26.56 -20.46
C ASN A 2 -39.68 -25.43 -20.30
N ILE A 3 -39.63 -24.83 -19.12
CA ILE A 3 -38.57 -23.90 -18.71
C ILE A 3 -37.47 -24.77 -18.10
N GLU A 4 -36.47 -25.11 -18.90
CA GLU A 4 -35.28 -25.83 -18.41
C GLU A 4 -34.46 -24.93 -17.49
N GLN A 5 -34.19 -25.46 -16.30
CA GLN A 5 -33.40 -24.84 -15.25
C GLN A 5 -31.90 -24.93 -15.60
N HIS A 6 -31.33 -23.85 -16.12
CA HIS A 6 -29.86 -23.68 -16.27
C HIS A 6 -29.28 -22.82 -15.14
N SER A 7 -29.21 -23.36 -13.92
CA SER A 7 -28.62 -22.67 -12.76
C SER A 7 -27.40 -23.38 -12.14
N GLY A 8 -26.88 -24.45 -12.76
CA GLY A 8 -25.74 -25.22 -12.24
C GLY A 8 -24.33 -24.74 -12.65
N SER A 9 -24.20 -23.86 -13.64
CA SER A 9 -22.89 -23.59 -14.28
C SER A 9 -22.08 -22.43 -13.67
N SER A 10 -22.65 -21.64 -12.75
CA SER A 10 -22.01 -20.39 -12.28
C SER A 10 -20.98 -20.61 -11.16
N ARG A 11 -21.14 -21.67 -10.35
CA ARG A 11 -20.32 -21.87 -9.14
C ARG A 11 -18.94 -22.47 -9.43
N ALA A 12 -18.85 -23.43 -10.34
CA ALA A 12 -17.59 -24.08 -10.71
C ALA A 12 -16.63 -23.12 -11.43
N GLY A 13 -17.14 -22.23 -12.27
CA GLY A 13 -16.33 -21.21 -12.96
C GLY A 13 -15.73 -20.18 -12.00
N ALA A 14 -16.50 -19.72 -11.01
CA ALA A 14 -16.01 -18.78 -10.00
C ALA A 14 -14.97 -19.40 -9.05
N GLU A 15 -15.06 -20.70 -8.78
CA GLU A 15 -14.07 -21.41 -7.95
C GLU A 15 -12.76 -21.63 -8.71
N HIS A 16 -12.82 -21.97 -10.00
CA HIS A 16 -11.63 -22.14 -10.83
C HIS A 16 -10.84 -20.83 -11.01
N LEU A 17 -11.52 -19.71 -11.27
CA LEU A 17 -10.87 -18.39 -11.39
C LEU A 17 -10.09 -18.01 -10.11
N ARG A 18 -10.64 -18.33 -8.93
CA ARG A 18 -9.98 -18.02 -7.65
C ARG A 18 -8.74 -18.86 -7.36
N LEU A 19 -8.66 -20.08 -7.91
CA LEU A 19 -7.46 -20.91 -7.80
C LEU A 19 -6.34 -20.30 -8.65
N THR A 20 -6.65 -19.87 -9.87
CA THR A 20 -5.68 -19.20 -10.76
C THR A 20 -5.14 -17.91 -10.15
N ASP A 21 -6.00 -17.10 -9.52
CA ASP A 21 -5.56 -15.86 -8.87
C ASP A 21 -4.66 -16.11 -7.66
N LEU A 22 -4.94 -17.16 -6.88
CA LEU A 22 -4.11 -17.54 -5.74
C LEU A 22 -2.73 -18.05 -6.20
N ASP A 23 -2.69 -18.81 -7.29
CA ASP A 23 -1.45 -19.27 -7.90
C ASP A 23 -0.62 -18.08 -8.38
N LEU A 24 -1.25 -17.07 -8.99
CA LEU A 24 -0.56 -15.85 -9.44
C LEU A 24 0.03 -15.05 -8.28
N ILE A 25 -0.71 -14.88 -7.18
CA ILE A 25 -0.19 -14.24 -5.96
C ILE A 25 0.99 -15.04 -5.40
N THR A 26 0.87 -16.36 -5.38
CA THR A 26 1.93 -17.25 -4.87
C THR A 26 3.19 -17.11 -5.71
N GLN A 27 3.08 -17.22 -7.03
CA GLN A 27 4.19 -17.01 -7.96
C GLN A 27 4.83 -15.64 -7.79
N LYS A 28 4.03 -14.58 -7.58
CA LYS A 28 4.55 -13.23 -7.35
C LYS A 28 5.34 -13.13 -6.04
N LEU A 29 4.81 -13.69 -4.95
CA LEU A 29 5.51 -13.74 -3.68
C LEU A 29 6.79 -14.57 -3.78
N GLU A 30 6.75 -15.71 -4.45
CA GLU A 30 7.94 -16.55 -4.69
C GLU A 30 8.98 -15.82 -5.53
N ALA A 31 8.59 -15.11 -6.58
CA ALA A 31 9.52 -14.33 -7.40
C ALA A 31 10.21 -13.20 -6.61
N ILE A 32 9.48 -12.54 -5.70
CA ILE A 32 10.04 -11.46 -4.86
C ILE A 32 10.92 -12.03 -3.73
N LEU A 33 10.51 -13.15 -3.14
CA LEU A 33 11.20 -13.79 -2.03
C LEU A 33 12.34 -14.71 -2.48
N GLY A 34 12.42 -15.01 -3.78
CA GLY A 34 13.19 -16.10 -4.33
C GLY A 34 13.86 -15.77 -5.66
N GLU A 35 14.93 -14.98 -5.60
CA GLU A 35 16.16 -15.31 -6.34
C GLU A 35 17.14 -16.15 -5.48
N SER A 36 16.89 -16.26 -4.16
CA SER A 36 17.85 -16.85 -3.20
C SER A 36 17.38 -18.11 -2.44
N GLY A 37 16.19 -18.64 -2.75
CA GLY A 37 15.77 -20.01 -2.39
C GLY A 37 15.47 -20.33 -0.91
N SER A 38 15.73 -19.42 0.03
CA SER A 38 15.59 -19.68 1.47
C SER A 38 14.20 -19.37 2.05
N VAL A 39 13.42 -18.51 1.39
CA VAL A 39 12.14 -18.02 1.91
C VAL A 39 10.99 -18.40 0.99
N LYS A 40 10.05 -19.19 1.49
CA LYS A 40 8.81 -19.56 0.79
C LYS A 40 7.58 -18.96 1.46
N PRO A 41 6.54 -18.60 0.70
CA PRO A 41 5.25 -18.23 1.28
C PRO A 41 4.71 -19.38 2.15
N ASP A 42 4.49 -19.11 3.43
CA ASP A 42 3.97 -20.09 4.39
C ASP A 42 2.43 -20.08 4.44
N GLY A 43 1.86 -20.90 5.34
CA GLY A 43 0.41 -20.95 5.53
C GLY A 43 -0.21 -19.59 5.95
N ILE A 44 0.56 -18.72 6.61
CA ILE A 44 0.09 -17.40 7.02
C ILE A 44 0.00 -16.47 5.80
N ALA A 45 1.01 -16.48 4.93
CA ALA A 45 1.00 -15.76 3.67
C ALA A 45 -0.18 -16.18 2.79
N MET A 46 -0.43 -17.49 2.68
CA MET A 46 -1.55 -18.03 1.90
C MET A 46 -2.91 -17.66 2.50
N ALA A 47 -3.05 -17.68 3.83
CA ALA A 47 -4.29 -17.25 4.48
C ALA A 47 -4.58 -15.76 4.24
N LYS A 48 -3.54 -14.91 4.22
CA LYS A 48 -3.66 -13.49 3.88
C LYS A 48 -4.03 -13.28 2.41
N ALA A 49 -3.38 -13.98 1.49
CA ALA A 49 -3.67 -13.91 0.05
C ALA A 49 -5.15 -14.23 -0.23
N LYS A 50 -5.67 -15.32 0.36
CA LYS A 50 -7.09 -15.68 0.27
C LYS A 50 -8.01 -14.58 0.80
N ARG A 51 -7.63 -13.91 1.89
CA ARG A 51 -8.40 -12.79 2.46
C ARG A 51 -8.37 -11.55 1.56
N TRP A 52 -7.27 -11.28 0.87
CA TRP A 52 -7.18 -10.18 -0.09
C TRP A 52 -8.06 -10.42 -1.31
N LEU A 53 -8.06 -11.64 -1.86
CA LEU A 53 -8.92 -12.02 -2.98
C LEU A 53 -10.43 -11.90 -2.68
N GLN A 54 -10.80 -11.88 -1.40
CA GLN A 54 -12.19 -11.65 -0.98
C GLN A 54 -12.57 -10.16 -0.94
N GLN A 55 -11.58 -9.26 -0.91
CA GLN A 55 -11.79 -7.82 -0.68
C GLN A 55 -11.36 -6.95 -1.85
N PHE A 56 -10.41 -7.40 -2.66
CA PHE A 56 -9.73 -6.58 -3.65
C PHE A 56 -9.62 -7.28 -5.00
N PRO A 57 -9.64 -6.53 -6.11
CA PRO A 57 -9.26 -7.03 -7.42
C PRO A 57 -7.82 -7.55 -7.43
N ILE A 58 -7.55 -8.60 -8.20
CA ILE A 58 -6.22 -9.23 -8.30
C ILE A 58 -5.13 -8.22 -8.68
N ASP A 59 -5.38 -7.33 -9.64
CA ASP A 59 -4.41 -6.32 -10.05
C ASP A 59 -4.01 -5.38 -8.91
N ASP A 60 -4.95 -5.01 -8.04
CA ASP A 60 -4.66 -4.17 -6.87
C ASP A 60 -3.84 -4.92 -5.83
N ILE A 61 -4.09 -6.23 -5.67
CA ILE A 61 -3.31 -7.10 -4.79
C ILE A 61 -1.85 -7.18 -5.27
N LEU A 62 -1.63 -7.45 -6.56
CA LEU A 62 -0.30 -7.58 -7.13
C LEU A 62 0.50 -6.27 -7.00
N ASN A 63 -0.12 -5.13 -7.32
CA ASN A 63 0.51 -3.82 -7.17
C ASN A 63 0.80 -3.50 -5.69
N GLY A 64 -0.10 -3.85 -4.77
CA GLY A 64 0.11 -3.66 -3.34
C GLY A 64 1.24 -4.54 -2.77
N ILE A 65 1.41 -5.76 -3.29
CA ILE A 65 2.55 -6.62 -2.97
C ILE A 65 3.85 -5.95 -3.44
N GLU A 66 3.94 -5.57 -4.72
CA GLU A 66 5.13 -4.92 -5.26
C GLU A 66 5.52 -3.67 -4.46
N ALA A 67 4.56 -2.77 -4.22
CA ALA A 67 4.81 -1.53 -3.51
C ALA A 67 5.26 -1.77 -2.06
N SER A 68 4.63 -2.72 -1.35
CA SER A 68 5.00 -3.02 0.03
C SER A 68 6.42 -3.57 0.14
N PHE A 69 6.77 -4.52 -0.73
CA PHE A 69 8.10 -5.13 -0.74
C PHE A 69 9.18 -4.15 -1.22
N ALA A 70 8.91 -3.31 -2.21
CA ALA A 70 9.86 -2.28 -2.65
C ALA A 70 10.27 -1.31 -1.52
N VAL A 71 9.37 -1.04 -0.57
CA VAL A 71 9.62 -0.10 0.53
C VAL A 71 10.23 -0.77 1.77
N HIS A 72 9.90 -2.03 2.02
CA HIS A 72 10.20 -2.67 3.31
C HIS A 72 11.14 -3.87 3.23
N LEU A 73 11.28 -4.51 2.07
CA LEU A 73 12.19 -5.63 1.90
C LEU A 73 13.63 -5.12 1.99
N ARG A 74 14.43 -5.81 2.79
CA ARG A 74 15.88 -5.61 2.89
C ARG A 74 16.55 -6.91 2.48
N HIS A 75 17.75 -6.76 1.95
CA HIS A 75 18.63 -7.89 1.69
C HIS A 75 19.74 -7.89 2.74
N ASP A 76 20.18 -9.07 3.13
CA ASP A 76 21.34 -9.25 3.99
C ASP A 76 22.65 -9.09 3.21
N ALA A 77 23.78 -9.41 3.86
CA ALA A 77 25.10 -9.26 3.25
C ALA A 77 25.34 -10.22 2.07
N ASP A 78 24.63 -11.35 2.04
CA ASP A 78 24.74 -12.38 1.01
C ASP A 78 23.79 -12.10 -0.17
N GLY A 79 22.97 -11.05 -0.07
CA GLY A 79 21.97 -10.69 -1.08
C GLY A 79 20.64 -11.42 -0.88
N ASP A 80 20.49 -12.17 0.20
CA ASP A 80 19.27 -12.90 0.51
C ASP A 80 18.24 -11.98 1.15
N ALA A 81 16.96 -12.25 0.90
CA ALA A 81 15.87 -11.53 1.53
C ALA A 81 15.91 -11.72 3.06
N ASP A 82 16.07 -10.62 3.81
CA ASP A 82 15.99 -10.66 5.27
C ASP A 82 14.56 -11.04 5.68
N TRP A 83 14.43 -12.18 6.35
CA TRP A 83 13.13 -12.74 6.74
C TRP A 83 12.29 -11.77 7.59
N GLY A 84 12.92 -11.02 8.50
CA GLY A 84 12.22 -10.04 9.34
C GLY A 84 11.59 -8.93 8.52
N SER A 85 12.32 -8.43 7.52
CA SER A 85 11.86 -7.40 6.58
C SER A 85 10.81 -7.93 5.60
N ALA A 86 10.94 -9.17 5.13
CA ALA A 86 9.97 -9.83 4.26
C ALA A 86 8.63 -10.03 4.98
N LEU A 87 8.66 -10.54 6.20
CA LEU A 87 7.46 -10.71 7.03
C LEU A 87 6.78 -9.36 7.30
N LYS A 88 7.57 -8.33 7.63
CA LYS A 88 7.06 -6.96 7.80
C LYS A 88 6.39 -6.44 6.53
N SER A 89 6.98 -6.67 5.36
CA SER A 89 6.42 -6.31 4.05
C SER A 89 5.08 -7.00 3.83
N LEU A 90 4.99 -8.31 4.10
CA LEU A 90 3.75 -9.08 4.00
C LEU A 90 2.64 -8.56 4.94
N HIS A 91 2.99 -8.11 6.14
CA HIS A 91 2.03 -7.48 7.05
C HIS A 91 1.50 -6.13 6.55
N LYS A 92 2.25 -5.45 5.69
CA LYS A 92 1.91 -4.11 5.18
C LYS A 92 1.14 -4.14 3.87
N VAL A 93 1.12 -5.25 3.13
CA VAL A 93 0.45 -5.38 1.83
C VAL A 93 -0.98 -4.82 1.83
N ASP A 94 -1.83 -5.14 2.81
CA ASP A 94 -3.23 -4.62 2.86
C ASP A 94 -3.29 -3.09 2.84
N SER A 95 -2.38 -2.43 3.56
CA SER A 95 -2.27 -0.97 3.57
C SER A 95 -1.85 -0.42 2.21
N PHE A 96 -0.92 -1.11 1.54
CA PHE A 96 -0.45 -0.73 0.21
C PHE A 96 -1.51 -0.99 -0.87
N ILE A 97 -2.29 -2.07 -0.79
CA ILE A 97 -3.42 -2.31 -1.70
C ILE A 97 -4.41 -1.15 -1.62
N ARG A 98 -4.79 -0.76 -0.40
CA ARG A 98 -5.70 0.38 -0.18
C ARG A 98 -5.11 1.69 -0.71
N GLN A 99 -3.82 1.90 -0.51
CA GLN A 99 -3.12 3.06 -1.05
C GLN A 99 -3.12 3.06 -2.59
N VAL A 100 -2.84 1.92 -3.24
CA VAL A 100 -2.89 1.79 -4.70
C VAL A 100 -4.28 2.12 -5.24
N ILE A 101 -5.33 1.59 -4.60
CA ILE A 101 -6.71 1.88 -4.98
C ILE A 101 -7.00 3.38 -4.84
N GLU A 102 -6.56 3.98 -3.74
CA GLU A 102 -6.74 5.41 -3.49
C GLU A 102 -5.94 6.28 -4.45
N GLU A 103 -4.74 5.88 -4.86
CA GLU A 103 -3.93 6.60 -5.83
C GLU A 103 -4.54 6.58 -7.23
N LYS A 104 -5.31 5.53 -7.59
CA LYS A 104 -6.06 5.49 -8.86
C LYS A 104 -7.15 6.58 -8.91
N THR A 105 -7.78 6.90 -7.78
CA THR A 105 -8.83 7.92 -7.69
C THR A 105 -8.28 9.29 -7.35
N ARG A 106 -7.22 9.35 -6.54
CA ARG A 106 -6.55 10.54 -6.04
C ARG A 106 -5.02 10.38 -6.14
N PRO A 107 -4.42 10.62 -7.32
CA PRO A 107 -2.99 10.37 -7.58
C PRO A 107 -2.00 11.10 -6.67
N TYR A 108 -2.45 12.13 -5.96
CA TYR A 108 -1.64 12.91 -5.03
C TYR A 108 -1.50 12.27 -3.64
N ILE A 109 -2.32 11.27 -3.27
CA ILE A 109 -2.40 10.73 -1.90
C ILE A 109 -1.08 10.12 -1.43
N GLY A 110 -0.36 9.39 -2.29
CA GLY A 110 0.96 8.86 -1.98
C GLY A 110 1.95 9.96 -1.58
N ARG A 111 1.89 11.11 -2.26
CA ARG A 111 2.73 12.28 -1.99
C ARG A 111 2.36 12.95 -0.66
N ILE A 112 1.09 12.95 -0.28
CA ILE A 112 0.63 13.43 1.04
C ILE A 112 1.16 12.54 2.15
N PHE A 113 1.05 11.21 2.01
CA PHE A 113 1.60 10.27 3.00
C PHE A 113 3.12 10.43 3.14
N TYR A 114 3.83 10.63 2.03
CA TYR A 114 5.25 10.92 2.02
C TYR A 114 5.54 12.22 2.81
N ALA A 115 4.89 13.34 2.48
CA ALA A 115 5.08 14.61 3.16
C ALA A 115 4.82 14.50 4.68
N GLN A 116 3.70 13.89 5.09
CA GLN A 116 3.41 13.64 6.52
C GLN A 116 4.49 12.74 7.17
N GLY A 117 5.00 11.74 6.46
CA GLY A 117 6.10 10.90 6.93
C GLY A 117 7.38 11.71 7.21
N VAL A 118 7.76 12.59 6.29
CA VAL A 118 8.92 13.48 6.44
C VAL A 118 8.73 14.43 7.62
N ILE A 119 7.56 15.06 7.74
CA ILE A 119 7.24 15.97 8.86
C ILE A 119 7.36 15.25 10.20
N ARG A 120 6.73 14.08 10.37
CA ARG A 120 6.82 13.29 11.61
C ARG A 120 8.25 12.95 12.00
N ASN A 121 9.08 12.59 11.01
CA ASN A 121 10.48 12.29 11.25
C ASN A 121 11.27 13.53 11.68
N ARG A 122 11.03 14.68 11.03
CA ARG A 122 11.67 15.97 11.35
C ARG A 122 11.31 16.46 12.76
N LEU A 123 10.03 16.38 13.11
CA LEU A 123 9.53 16.78 14.43
C LEU A 123 9.83 15.76 15.53
N ARG A 124 10.29 14.55 15.17
CA ARG A 124 10.42 13.39 16.06
C ARG A 124 9.10 13.03 16.77
N ASP A 125 7.97 13.36 16.17
CA ASP A 125 6.64 13.09 16.68
C ASP A 125 5.90 12.14 15.73
N LYS A 126 5.83 10.86 16.10
CA LYS A 126 5.14 9.84 15.31
C LYS A 126 3.62 9.97 15.34
N SER A 127 3.09 10.68 16.34
CA SER A 127 1.66 10.86 16.58
C SER A 127 1.09 12.05 15.82
N PHE A 128 1.95 12.94 15.33
CA PHE A 128 1.54 14.11 14.58
C PHE A 128 0.81 13.72 13.28
N LYS A 129 -0.45 14.11 13.18
CA LYS A 129 -1.32 13.87 12.03
C LYS A 129 -1.63 15.21 11.37
N CYS A 130 -1.24 15.35 10.12
CA CYS A 130 -1.50 16.55 9.32
C CYS A 130 -1.96 16.19 7.89
N PHE A 131 -2.39 14.94 7.69
CA PHE A 131 -2.84 14.43 6.39
C PHE A 131 -3.95 15.31 5.80
N ASP A 132 -5.04 15.52 6.54
CA ASP A 132 -6.23 16.25 6.06
C ASP A 132 -5.87 17.71 5.73
N ALA A 133 -5.02 18.33 6.55
CA ALA A 133 -4.56 19.69 6.33
C ALA A 133 -3.63 19.82 5.10
N ILE A 134 -2.77 18.83 4.85
CA ILE A 134 -1.96 18.76 3.62
C ILE A 134 -2.86 18.54 2.40
N GLU A 135 -3.85 17.64 2.49
CA GLU A 135 -4.81 17.41 1.41
C GLU A 135 -5.58 18.69 1.09
N GLN A 136 -6.09 19.37 2.10
CA GLN A 136 -6.81 20.62 1.92
C GLN A 136 -5.93 21.72 1.32
N ALA A 137 -4.67 21.83 1.71
CA ALA A 137 -3.72 22.75 1.09
C ALA A 137 -3.53 22.45 -0.41
N HIS A 138 -3.39 21.17 -0.77
CA HIS A 138 -3.29 20.76 -2.16
C HIS A 138 -4.56 21.09 -2.96
N LEU A 139 -5.73 20.75 -2.41
CA LEU A 139 -7.04 21.05 -3.00
C LEU A 139 -7.30 22.56 -3.10
N SER A 140 -6.63 23.37 -2.29
CA SER A 140 -6.66 24.84 -2.36
C SER A 140 -5.69 25.42 -3.39
N GLY A 141 -5.01 24.58 -4.16
CA GLY A 141 -4.15 24.98 -5.28
C GLY A 141 -2.65 24.98 -4.98
N VAL A 142 -2.22 24.57 -3.78
CA VAL A 142 -0.79 24.43 -3.49
C VAL A 142 -0.25 23.17 -4.18
N SER A 143 0.79 23.35 -4.99
CA SER A 143 1.44 22.23 -5.66
C SER A 143 2.09 21.27 -4.65
N MET A 144 2.04 19.97 -4.90
CA MET A 144 2.67 18.97 -4.02
C MET A 144 4.19 19.16 -3.91
N GLU A 145 4.85 19.74 -4.92
CA GLU A 145 6.27 20.09 -4.89
C GLU A 145 6.59 21.09 -3.78
N VAL A 146 5.75 22.11 -3.59
CA VAL A 146 5.89 23.12 -2.54
C VAL A 146 5.68 22.49 -1.17
N ILE A 147 4.66 21.65 -1.02
CA ILE A 147 4.37 20.92 0.23
C ILE A 147 5.53 20.02 0.61
N GLU A 148 6.08 19.25 -0.34
CA GLU A 148 7.21 18.35 -0.11
C GLU A 148 8.51 19.10 0.19
N ALA A 149 8.75 20.24 -0.46
CA ALA A 149 9.89 21.10 -0.17
C ALA A 149 9.81 21.65 1.27
N PHE A 150 8.63 22.14 1.67
CA PHE A 150 8.38 22.61 3.03
C PHE A 150 8.55 21.51 4.07
N ALA A 151 8.00 20.31 3.81
CA ALA A 151 8.14 19.16 4.71
C ALA A 151 9.62 18.83 5.00
N LYS A 152 10.53 19.05 4.04
CA LYS A 152 11.96 18.80 4.19
C LYS A 152 12.68 19.87 5.02
N THR A 153 12.16 21.10 5.07
CA THR A 153 12.80 22.22 5.78
C THR A 153 12.26 22.43 7.19
N VAL A 154 11.01 22.02 7.45
CA VAL A 154 10.32 22.28 8.72
C VAL A 154 11.10 21.82 9.94
N SER A 155 10.99 22.59 11.02
CA SER A 155 11.76 22.40 12.25
C SER A 155 10.90 22.37 13.52
N SER A 156 9.67 22.88 13.46
CA SER A 156 8.77 22.92 14.60
C SER A 156 7.32 22.62 14.21
N ARG A 157 6.51 22.25 15.20
CA ARG A 157 5.08 21.99 15.00
C ARG A 157 4.30 23.26 14.63
N GLU A 158 4.61 24.37 15.28
CA GLU A 158 4.00 25.67 15.04
C GLU A 158 4.26 26.16 13.60
N GLU A 159 5.45 25.89 13.06
CA GLU A 159 5.78 26.16 11.66
C GLU A 159 4.88 25.36 10.70
N VAL A 160 4.61 24.07 10.98
CA VAL A 160 3.67 23.26 10.19
C VAL A 160 2.25 23.82 10.28
N GLU A 161 1.75 24.07 11.49
CA GLU A 161 0.40 24.57 11.74
C GLU A 161 0.17 25.92 11.04
N SER A 162 1.14 26.84 11.15
CA SER A 162 1.09 28.15 10.51
C SER A 162 1.09 28.03 8.97
N ALA A 163 1.98 27.23 8.40
CA ALA A 163 2.06 27.05 6.95
C ALA A 163 0.79 26.42 6.36
N LEU A 164 0.29 25.33 6.97
CA LEU A 164 -0.92 24.66 6.51
C LEU A 164 -2.16 25.55 6.64
N SER A 165 -2.27 26.33 7.73
CA SER A 165 -3.34 27.31 7.89
C SER A 165 -3.29 28.40 6.81
N ALA A 166 -2.09 28.92 6.50
CA ALA A 166 -1.90 29.92 5.45
C ALA A 166 -2.26 29.40 4.04
N TRP A 167 -2.18 28.09 3.83
CA TRP A 167 -2.56 27.43 2.58
C TRP A 167 -4.03 26.99 2.51
N GLY A 168 -4.84 27.35 3.51
CA GLY A 168 -6.25 27.00 3.58
C GLY A 168 -6.53 25.62 4.19
N GLY A 169 -5.52 24.93 4.73
CA GLY A 169 -5.69 23.73 5.53
C GLY A 169 -6.15 24.07 6.94
N ALA A 170 -7.38 23.70 7.30
CA ALA A 170 -7.81 23.70 8.70
C ALA A 170 -7.14 22.50 9.41
N MET A 171 -6.37 22.78 10.47
CA MET A 171 -5.75 21.78 11.35
C MET A 171 -6.68 21.38 12.49
#